data_AF-A0A0C5GNR2-F1
#
_entry.id   AF-A0A0C5GNR2-F1
#
_cell.length_a   1.000
_cell.length_b   1.000
_cell.length_c   1.000
_cell.angle_alpha   90.00
_cell.angle_beta   90.00
_cell.angle_gamma   90.00
#
_symmetry.space_group_name_H-M   'P 1'
#
loop_
_entity.id
_entity.type
_entity.pdbx_description
1 polymer ?
#
loop_
_entity_poly.entity_id
_entity_poly.type
_entity_poly.pdbx_seq_one_letter_code
_entity_poly.pdbx_strand_id
1 'polypeptide(L)' 'KQMVGRKMVQAKSQSIPFKVNGANVMPIIFASSLILFPQTIIQWLSNGSQEWAGWAVITDFFNPFSQIWYHA' A
#
# COMPACT_ATOMS: atom_id res chain seq x y z
N LYS A 1 -40.44 -9.23 -7.44
CA LYS A 1 -41.75 -8.60 -7.21
C LYS A 1 -42.28 -9.12 -5.88
N GLN A 2 -42.38 -8.26 -4.87
CA GLN A 2 -42.93 -8.64 -3.56
C GLN A 2 -44.17 -7.77 -3.32
N MET A 3 -45.23 -8.37 -2.78
CA MET A 3 -46.42 -7.61 -2.38
C MET A 3 -46.21 -7.10 -0.97
N VAL A 4 -46.30 -5.78 -0.78
CA VAL A 4 -46.31 -5.16 0.55
C VAL A 4 -47.71 -4.60 0.74
N GLY A 5 -48.51 -5.25 1.59
CA GLY A 5 -49.91 -4.94 1.76
C GLY A 5 -50.76 -5.27 0.51
N ARG A 6 -51.68 -4.38 0.13
CA ARG A 6 -52.61 -4.56 -1.01
C ARG A 6 -52.06 -4.08 -2.36
N LYS A 7 -50.81 -3.63 -2.42
CA LYS A 7 -50.19 -3.11 -3.65
C LYS A 7 -49.01 -3.99 -4.09
N MET A 8 -48.98 -4.30 -5.38
CA MET A 8 -47.86 -5.00 -6.00
C MET A 8 -46.70 -4.03 -6.19
N VAL A 9 -45.66 -4.15 -5.37
CA VAL A 9 -44.47 -3.31 -5.48
C VAL A 9 -43.49 -4.02 -6.40
N GLN A 10 -43.22 -3.43 -7.56
CA GLN A 10 -42.11 -3.86 -8.40
C GLN A 10 -40.84 -3.70 -7.57
N ALA A 11 -40.18 -4.81 -7.27
CA ALA A 11 -38.95 -4.80 -6.51
C ALA A 11 -37.92 -4.03 -7.36
N LYS A 12 -37.72 -2.75 -7.06
CA LYS A 12 -36.63 -1.95 -7.61
C LYS A 12 -35.36 -2.73 -7.29
N SER A 13 -34.52 -2.97 -8.30
CA SER A 13 -33.22 -3.62 -8.13
C SER A 13 -32.52 -3.01 -6.91
N GLN A 14 -32.37 -3.80 -5.83
CA GLN A 14 -31.61 -3.38 -4.66
C GLN A 14 -30.13 -3.53 -4.99
N SER A 15 -29.56 -2.50 -5.60
CA SER A 15 -28.11 -2.34 -5.70
C SER A 15 -27.61 -2.00 -4.30
N ILE A 16 -26.84 -2.90 -3.70
CA ILE A 16 -26.07 -2.58 -2.50
C ILE A 16 -24.89 -1.71 -2.98
N PRO A 17 -24.85 -0.41 -2.66
CA PRO A 17 -23.78 0.45 -3.16
C PRO A 17 -22.48 0.09 -2.42
N PHE A 18 -21.62 -0.70 -3.05
CA PHE A 18 -20.29 -0.97 -2.55
C PHE A 18 -19.33 0.17 -2.91
N LYS A 19 -18.54 0.63 -1.94
CA LYS A 19 -17.41 1.51 -2.21
C LYS A 19 -16.33 0.72 -2.96
N VAL A 20 -16.07 1.12 -4.20
CA VAL A 20 -15.05 0.50 -5.07
C VAL A 20 -13.65 0.61 -4.46
N ASN A 21 -13.39 1.66 -3.68
CA ASN A 21 -12.17 1.82 -2.88
C ASN A 21 -12.52 1.79 -1.39
N GLY A 22 -12.65 0.60 -0.82
CA GLY A 22 -12.84 0.42 0.64
C GLY A 22 -11.54 0.52 1.44
N ALA A 23 -10.39 0.52 0.76
CA ALA A 23 -9.09 0.31 1.39
C ALA A 23 -8.34 1.62 1.71
N ASN A 24 -8.74 2.76 1.13
CA ASN A 24 -8.27 4.14 1.37
C ASN A 24 -6.75 4.32 1.60
N VAL A 25 -6.22 3.88 2.75
CA VAL A 25 -4.85 4.14 3.23
C VAL A 25 -4.08 2.86 3.58
N MET A 26 -4.77 1.74 3.86
CA MET A 26 -4.09 0.51 4.30
C MET A 26 -3.11 -0.06 3.23
N PRO A 27 -3.43 -0.08 1.93
CA PRO A 27 -2.52 -0.64 0.92
C PRO A 27 -1.23 0.17 0.77
N ILE A 28 -1.30 1.50 0.83
CA ILE A 28 -0.12 2.35 0.65
C ILE A 28 0.80 2.30 1.87
N ILE A 29 0.24 2.22 3.08
CA ILE A 29 1.04 2.04 4.31
C ILE A 29 1.70 0.66 4.32
N PHE A 30 1.01 -0.37 3.86
CA PHE A 30 1.60 -1.71 3.77
C PHE A 30 2.74 -1.78 2.75
N ALA A 31 2.59 -1.11 1.60
CA ALA A 31 3.65 -1.01 0.62
C ALA A 31 4.87 -0.24 1.17
N SER A 32 4.66 0.87 1.88
CA SER A 32 5.76 1.64 2.45
C SER A 32 6.49 0.90 3.56
N SER A 33 5.80 0.11 4.39
CA SER A 33 6.44 -0.70 5.43
C SER A 33 7.26 -1.86 4.85
N LEU A 34 6.81 -2.49 3.75
CA LEU A 34 7.56 -3.52 3.04
C LEU A 34 8.87 -2.99 2.44
N ILE A 35 8.86 -1.77 1.89
CA ILE A 35 10.04 -1.13 1.32
C ILE A 35 11.03 -0.71 2.41
N LEU A 36 10.53 -0.17 3.54
CA LEU A 36 11.36 0.28 4.65
C LEU A 36 11.93 -0.88 5.50
N PHE A 37 11.28 -2.04 5.52
CA PHE A 37 11.70 -3.17 6.35
C PHE A 37 13.12 -3.69 6.04
N PRO A 38 13.52 -3.93 4.78
CA PRO A 38 14.91 -4.25 4.45
C PRO A 38 15.88 -3.13 4.83
N GLN A 39 15.47 -1.86 4.68
CA GLN A 39 16.32 -0.70 4.99
C GLN A 39 16.75 -0.69 6.46
N THR A 40 15.84 -1.02 7.39
CA THR A 40 16.18 -1.05 8.84
C THR A 40 17.19 -2.15 9.17
N ILE A 41 17.07 -3.32 8.54
CA ILE A 41 18.03 -4.43 8.71
C ILE A 41 19.41 -4.03 8.18
N ILE A 42 19.45 -3.41 7.00
CA ILE A 42 20.69 -2.94 6.37
C ILE A 42 21.39 -1.91 7.27
N GLN A 43 20.64 -0.95 7.82
CA GLN A 43 21.18 0.05 8.74
C GLN A 43 21.81 -0.58 10.00
N TRP A 44 21.23 -1.66 10.51
CA TRP A 44 21.82 -2.37 11.66
C TRP A 44 23.11 -3.10 11.28
N LEU A 45 23.15 -3.69 10.09
CA LEU A 45 24.31 -4.44 9.61
C LEU A 45 25.47 -3.51 9.16
N SER A 46 25.16 -2.35 8.60
CA SER A 46 26.15 -1.39 8.11
C SER A 46 26.90 -0.67 9.23
N ASN A 47 26.32 -0.53 10.43
CA ASN A 47 26.95 0.14 11.57
C ASN A 47 28.21 -0.59 12.10
N GLY A 48 28.43 -1.86 11.74
CA GLY A 48 29.56 -2.67 12.20
C GLY A 48 30.67 -2.90 11.17
N SER A 49 30.45 -2.52 9.90
CA SER A 49 31.37 -2.82 8.80
C SER A 49 31.84 -1.53 8.11
N GLN A 50 33.15 -1.43 7.85
CA GLN A 50 33.74 -0.38 7.00
C GLN A 50 32.83 -0.05 5.82
N GLU A 51 32.58 1.24 5.59
CA GLU A 51 31.63 1.80 4.63
C GLU A 51 31.94 1.34 3.20
N TRP A 52 31.50 0.13 2.86
CA TRP A 52 31.47 -0.33 1.48
C TRP A 52 30.47 0.55 0.73
N ALA A 53 30.92 1.20 -0.35
CA ALA A 53 30.10 2.10 -1.17
C ALA A 53 28.80 1.44 -1.67
N GLY A 54 28.75 0.10 -1.75
CA GLY A 54 27.53 -0.63 -2.08
C GLY A 54 26.44 -0.54 -1.02
N TRP A 55 26.76 -0.36 0.27
CA TRP A 55 25.75 -0.15 1.31
C TRP A 55 24.94 1.12 1.06
N ALA A 56 25.58 2.21 0.63
CA ALA A 56 24.90 3.47 0.32
C ALA A 56 23.91 3.32 -0.84
N VAL A 57 24.32 2.63 -1.92
CA VAL A 57 23.46 2.36 -3.08
C VAL A 57 22.25 1.51 -2.68
N ILE A 58 22.47 0.49 -1.84
CA ILE A 58 21.39 -0.40 -1.38
C ILE A 58 20.43 0.37 -0.45
N THR A 59 20.92 1.19 0.48
CA THR A 59 20.05 2.00 1.34
C THR A 59 19.26 3.04 0.57
N ASP A 60 19.84 3.62 -0.48
CA ASP A 60 19.15 4.60 -1.32
C ASP A 60 18.08 3.94 -2.20
N PHE A 61 18.28 2.70 -2.63
CA PHE A 61 17.25 1.94 -3.35
C PHE A 61 16.01 1.70 -2.47
N PHE A 62 16.19 1.29 -1.21
CA PHE A 62 15.06 1.03 -0.29
C PHE A 62 14.46 2.30 0.33
N ASN A 63 14.99 3.48 0.03
CA ASN A 63 14.39 4.72 0.48
C ASN A 63 13.25 5.14 -0.47
N PRO A 64 11.98 5.18 -0.01
CA PRO A 64 10.82 5.48 -0.85
C PRO A 64 10.81 6.92 -1.39
N PHE A 65 11.72 7.78 -0.94
CA PHE A 65 11.88 9.16 -1.41
C PHE A 65 13.19 9.37 -2.19
N SER A 66 13.91 8.30 -2.56
CA SER A 66 15.18 8.45 -3.27
C SER A 66 14.99 8.91 -4.72
N GLN A 67 15.94 9.71 -5.17
CA GLN A 67 15.96 10.24 -6.54
C GLN A 67 16.16 9.15 -7.61
N ILE A 68 16.67 7.99 -7.22
CA ILE A 68 16.91 6.85 -8.11
C ILE A 68 15.61 6.39 -8.79
N TRP A 69 14.48 6.47 -8.09
CA TRP A 69 13.17 6.10 -8.63
C TRP A 69 12.58 7.12 -9.61
N TYR A 70 13.01 8.39 -9.53
CA TYR A 70 12.49 9.48 -10.36
C TYR A 70 13.30 9.71 -11.64
N HIS A 71 14.54 9.21 -11.69
CA HIS A 71 15.49 9.41 -12.79
C HIS A 71 15.83 8.12 -13.56
N ALA A 72 15.06 7.03 -13.34
CA ALA A 72 15.21 5.75 -14.03
C ALA A 72 14.44 5.69 -15.35
#